data_AF-A0A5C7MWS1-F1
#
_entry.id   AF-A0A5C7MWS1-F1
#
_cell.length_a   1.000
_cell.length_b   1.000
_cell.length_c   1.000
_cell.angle_alpha   90.00
_cell.angle_beta   90.00
_cell.angle_gamma   90.00
#
_symmetry.space_group_name_H-M   'P 1'
#
loop_
_entity.id
_entity.type
_entity.pdbx_description
1 polymer ?
#
loop_
_entity_poly.entity_id
_entity_poly.type
_entity_poly.pdbx_seq_one_letter_code
_entity_poly.pdbx_strand_id
1 'polypeptide(L)'
;MFGQVTITGTAKDAKAGAVVITSDNQVYYLDKLDAWNKDVVGKQVRVTGKVVVKNPEKNDRQETRAEITTPVKIIKRHKVELILD
;
A
#
# COMPACT_ATOMS: atom_id res chain seq x y z
N MET A 1 -19.43 -0.77 1.55
CA MET A 1 -19.10 -2.17 1.88
C MET A 1 -17.57 -2.28 1.93
N PHE A 2 -16.94 -2.20 3.11
CA PHE A 2 -15.47 -2.30 3.22
C PHE A 2 -15.09 -3.76 3.49
N GLY A 3 -14.99 -4.55 2.43
CA GLY A 3 -14.61 -5.96 2.50
C GLY A 3 -13.16 -6.15 2.90
N GLN A 4 -12.88 -7.27 3.56
CA GLN A 4 -11.53 -7.80 3.68
C GLN A 4 -11.06 -8.21 2.27
N VAL A 5 -9.81 -7.89 1.93
CA VAL A 5 -9.19 -8.29 0.67
C VAL A 5 -7.96 -9.12 0.95
N THR A 6 -7.57 -9.90 -0.04
CA THR A 6 -6.27 -10.55 -0.12
C THR A 6 -5.58 -10.07 -1.40
N ILE A 7 -4.38 -9.53 -1.27
CA ILE A 7 -3.53 -9.14 -2.40
C ILE A 7 -2.24 -9.94 -2.40
N THR A 8 -1.64 -10.08 -3.57
CA THR A 8 -0.31 -10.65 -3.74
C THR A 8 0.56 -9.66 -4.50
N GLY A 9 1.79 -9.46 -4.06
CA GLY A 9 2.72 -8.56 -4.73
C GLY A 9 4.09 -8.53 -4.07
N THR A 10 4.94 -7.64 -4.57
CA THR A 10 6.31 -7.50 -4.09
C THR A 10 6.38 -6.50 -2.95
N ALA A 11 7.01 -6.90 -1.84
CA ALA A 11 7.28 -6.02 -0.71
C ALA A 11 8.34 -4.97 -1.06
N LYS A 12 8.03 -3.67 -0.91
CA LYS A 12 8.97 -2.56 -1.10
C LYS A 12 8.75 -1.46 -0.07
N ASP A 13 9.79 -0.67 0.18
CA ASP A 13 9.69 0.54 0.99
C ASP A 13 9.51 1.77 0.09
N ALA A 14 8.60 2.66 0.49
CA ALA A 14 8.37 3.96 -0.13
C ALA A 14 8.68 5.09 0.86
N LYS A 15 8.71 6.33 0.38
CA LYS A 15 8.99 7.52 1.23
C LYS A 15 8.07 7.64 2.46
N ALA A 16 6.84 7.14 2.35
CA ALA A 16 5.80 7.28 3.37
C ALA A 16 5.44 5.95 4.07
N GLY A 17 6.23 4.90 3.90
CA GLY A 17 6.02 3.63 4.59
C GLY A 17 6.26 2.38 3.73
N ALA A 18 5.96 1.23 4.31
CA ALA A 18 5.98 -0.06 3.63
C ALA A 18 4.80 -0.20 2.64
N VAL A 19 5.10 -0.69 1.43
CA VAL A 19 4.13 -0.94 0.38
C VAL A 19 4.21 -2.35 -0.18
N VAL A 20 3.10 -2.80 -0.76
CA VAL A 20 3.04 -3.95 -1.66
C VAL A 20 2.73 -3.44 -3.06
N ILE A 21 3.54 -3.84 -4.04
CA ILE A 21 3.30 -3.56 -5.45
C ILE A 21 2.79 -4.84 -6.11
N THR A 22 1.54 -4.84 -6.55
CA THR A 22 0.91 -5.97 -7.24
C THR A 22 1.38 -6.06 -8.70
N SER A 23 1.09 -7.17 -9.38
CA SER A 23 1.51 -7.40 -10.76
C SER A 23 0.89 -6.43 -11.78
N ASP A 24 -0.25 -5.83 -11.46
CA ASP A 24 -0.89 -4.75 -12.23
C ASP A 24 -0.41 -3.34 -11.82
N ASN A 25 0.78 -3.25 -11.19
CA ASN A 25 1.43 -2.02 -10.74
C ASN A 25 0.59 -1.17 -9.76
N GLN A 26 -0.37 -1.78 -9.06
CA GLN A 26 -1.09 -1.08 -8.00
C GLN A 26 -0.26 -1.06 -6.72
N VAL A 27 -0.24 0.10 -6.06
CA VAL A 27 0.51 0.31 -4.82
C VAL A 27 -0.45 0.30 -3.64
N TYR A 28 -0.17 -0.56 -2.67
CA TYR A 28 -0.93 -0.68 -1.42
C TYR A 28 0.00 -0.38 -0.25
N TYR A 29 -0.31 0.65 0.53
CA TYR A 29 0.37 0.94 1.79
C TYR A 29 -0.13 0.03 2.89
N LEU A 30 0.75 -0.37 3.81
CA LEU A 30 0.38 -1.12 5.00
C LEU A 30 0.27 -0.18 6.20
N ASP A 31 -0.94 -0.08 6.76
CA ASP A 31 -1.22 0.78 7.92
C ASP A 31 -0.33 0.41 9.10
N LYS A 32 0.39 1.39 9.66
CA LYS A 32 1.31 1.24 10.80
C LYS A 32 2.54 0.37 10.54
N LEU A 33 2.93 0.19 9.28
CA LEU A 33 4.21 -0.43 8.94
C LEU A 33 5.10 0.59 8.22
N ASP A 34 6.08 1.11 8.94
CA ASP A 34 6.97 2.16 8.42
C ASP A 34 7.97 1.62 7.40
N ALA A 35 8.42 0.38 7.56
CA ALA A 35 9.30 -0.30 6.62
C ALA A 35 9.15 -1.82 6.74
N TRP A 36 9.46 -2.53 5.66
CA TRP A 36 9.63 -3.97 5.67
C TRP A 36 10.92 -4.37 6.38
N ASN A 37 10.94 -5.58 6.94
CA ASN A 37 12.22 -6.20 7.28
C ASN A 37 13.05 -6.36 5.98
N LYS A 38 14.35 -6.08 6.04
CA LYS A 38 15.28 -6.20 4.91
C LYS A 38 15.25 -7.58 4.26
N ASP A 39 15.02 -8.64 5.03
CA ASP A 39 14.90 -10.00 4.52
C ASP A 39 13.60 -10.26 3.74
N VAL A 40 12.63 -9.36 3.82
CA VAL A 40 11.33 -9.42 3.14
C VAL A 40 11.29 -8.48 1.93
N VAL A 41 12.06 -7.38 1.95
CA VAL A 41 12.16 -6.44 0.83
C VAL A 41 12.52 -7.18 -0.46
N GLY A 42 11.74 -6.95 -1.52
CA GLY A 42 11.91 -7.57 -2.82
C GLY A 42 11.27 -8.95 -2.97
N LYS A 43 10.78 -9.58 -1.89
CA LYS A 43 10.10 -10.88 -1.95
C LYS A 43 8.62 -10.73 -2.30
N GLN A 44 8.05 -11.81 -2.84
CA GLN A 44 6.60 -11.96 -3.00
C GLN A 44 5.94 -12.21 -1.65
N VAL A 45 4.89 -11.45 -1.38
CA VAL A 45 4.07 -11.54 -0.17
C VAL A 45 2.61 -11.61 -0.54
N ARG A 46 1.87 -12.38 0.25
CA ARG A 46 0.40 -12.34 0.30
C ARG A 46 -0.01 -11.53 1.51
N VAL A 47 -0.83 -10.50 1.30
CA VAL A 47 -1.32 -9.63 2.36
C VAL A 47 -2.84 -9.65 2.39
N THR A 48 -3.38 -9.99 3.56
CA THR A 48 -4.82 -10.02 3.81
C THR A 48 -5.18 -8.93 4.81
N GLY A 49 -6.20 -8.12 4.55
CA GLY A 49 -6.63 -7.08 5.48
C GLY A 49 -7.80 -6.24 4.97
N LYS A 50 -8.10 -5.14 5.64
CA LYS A 50 -9.19 -4.23 5.26
C LYS A 50 -8.65 -3.08 4.40
N VAL A 51 -9.12 -2.96 3.16
CA VAL A 51 -8.75 -1.83 2.30
C VAL A 51 -9.54 -0.58 2.66
N VAL A 52 -8.81 0.51 2.79
CA VAL A 52 -9.34 1.87 2.86
C VAL A 52 -8.72 2.65 1.72
N VAL A 53 -9.56 3.26 0.90
CA VAL A 53 -9.12 4.18 -0.15
C VAL A 53 -9.24 5.59 0.41
N LYS A 54 -8.13 6.33 0.44
CA LYS A 54 -8.11 7.74 0.80
C LYS A 54 -7.91 8.57 -0.46
N ASN A 55 -8.87 9.45 -0.73
CA ASN A 55 -8.65 10.50 -1.70
C ASN A 55 -7.76 11.56 -1.05
N PRO A 56 -6.77 12.09 -1.77
CA PRO A 56 -6.06 13.28 -1.32
C PRO A 56 -7.10 14.40 -1.16
N GLU A 57 -7.18 14.98 0.04
CA GLU A 57 -8.08 16.11 0.30
C GLU A 57 -7.63 17.26 -0.60
N LYS A 58 -8.54 17.76 -1.45
CA LYS A 58 -8.29 18.97 -2.22
C LYS A 58 -8.20 20.12 -1.21
N ASN A 59 -6.99 20.59 -0.95
CA ASN A 59 -6.83 21.83 -0.19
C ASN A 59 -7.21 22.97 -1.13
N ASP A 60 -8.35 23.63 -0.87
CA ASP A 60 -8.97 24.70 -1.69
C ASP A 60 -8.14 26.01 -1.71
N ARG A 61 -6.83 25.93 -1.42
CA ARG A 61 -5.94 27.09 -1.39
C ARG A 61 -4.66 26.81 -2.18
N GLN A 62 -4.71 27.32 -3.40
CA GLN A 62 -3.63 27.78 -4.27
C GLN A 62 -2.87 26.74 -5.10
N GLU A 63 -2.98 26.97 -6.41
CA GLU A 63 -2.29 26.34 -7.53
C GLU A 63 -0.77 26.28 -7.32
N THR A 64 -0.18 25.10 -7.57
CA THR A 64 0.96 24.85 -8.49
C THR A 64 1.64 23.54 -8.07
N ARG A 65 1.87 22.67 -9.06
CA ARG A 65 2.68 21.42 -9.07
C ARG A 65 1.90 20.12 -8.83
N ALA A 66 1.59 19.47 -9.96
CA ALA A 66 1.12 18.10 -10.13
C ALA A 66 0.14 17.66 -9.06
N GLU A 67 -1.15 17.91 -9.31
CA GLU A 67 -2.24 17.35 -8.52
C GLU A 67 -2.00 15.85 -8.35
N ILE A 68 -1.57 15.42 -7.15
CA ILE A 68 -1.67 14.01 -6.78
C ILE A 68 -3.17 13.80 -6.59
N THR A 69 -3.88 13.50 -7.68
CA THR A 69 -5.31 13.17 -7.70
C THR A 69 -5.52 11.69 -7.42
N THR A 70 -4.45 10.90 -7.45
CA THR A 70 -4.52 9.45 -7.36
C THR A 70 -4.93 9.04 -5.95
N PRO A 71 -6.03 8.29 -5.78
CA PRO A 71 -6.42 7.75 -4.50
C PRO A 71 -5.35 6.81 -3.96
N VAL A 72 -5.03 6.94 -2.67
CA VAL A 72 -4.08 6.07 -1.97
C VAL A 72 -4.84 4.89 -1.38
N LYS A 73 -4.37 3.67 -1.69
CA LYS A 73 -4.92 2.43 -1.12
C LYS A 73 -4.11 2.03 0.11
N ILE A 74 -4.79 1.85 1.24
CA ILE A 74 -4.18 1.50 2.52
C ILE A 74 -4.83 0.22 3.05
N ILE A 75 -4.02 -0.78 3.41
CA ILE A 75 -4.50 -2.01 4.04
C ILE A 75 -4.30 -1.92 5.55
N LYS A 76 -5.42 -1.92 6.27
CA LYS A 76 -5.49 -1.92 7.73
C LYS A 76 -5.64 -3.33 8.28
N ARG A 77 -5.19 -3.53 9.52
CA ARG A 77 -5.30 -4.82 10.25
C ARG A 77 -4.79 -5.98 9.39
N HIS A 78 -3.64 -5.76 8.76
CA HIS A 78 -3.12 -6.66 7.76
C HIS A 78 -2.43 -7.86 8.41
N LYS A 79 -2.48 -9.01 7.73
CA LYS A 79 -1.67 -10.19 8.00
C LYS A 79 -0.82 -10.44 6.76
N VAL A 80 0.48 -10.64 6.94
CA VAL A 80 1.43 -10.90 5.86
C VAL A 80 1.87 -12.36 5.91
N GLU A 81 1.93 -12.98 4.74
CA GLU A 81 2.48 -14.32 4.53
C GLU A 81 3.53 -14.23 3.41
N LEU A 82 4.74 -14.73 3.66
CA LEU A 82 5.78 -14.85 2.64
C LEU A 82 5.40 -15.99 1.69
N ILE A 83 5.48 -15.74 0.39
CA ILE A 83 5.41 -16.79 -0.61
C ILE A 83 6.85 -17.24 -0.83
N LEU A 84 7.17 -18.41 -0.31
CA LEU A 84 8.44 -19.07 -0.58
C LEU A 84 8.25 -19.84 -1.90
N ASP A 85 9.00 -19.45 -2.93
CA ASP A 85 9.21 -20.26 -4.13
C ASP A 85 10.07 -21.50 -3.80
#